data_AF-A0A661JGZ5-F1
#
_entry.id   AF-A0A661JGZ5-F1
#
_cell.length_a   1.000
_cell.length_b   1.000
_cell.length_c   1.000
_cell.angle_alpha   90.00
_cell.angle_beta   90.00
_cell.angle_gamma   90.00
#
_symmetry.space_group_name_H-M   'P 1'
#
loop_
_entity.id
_entity.type
_entity.pdbx_description
1 polymer ?
#
loop_
_entity_poly.entity_id
_entity_poly.type
_entity_poly.pdbx_seq_one_letter_code
_entity_poly.pdbx_strand_id
1 'polypeptide(L)'
;MPKMQPLPVNDLILDLKNYRTVPQNNETDAINTLISIDPSGFWALMDSLLEDGYHPTENIIVLQSDGRYIVKEGNRRIAILKIIFRYAKDIDIDESYT
;
A
#
# COMPACT_ATOMS: atom_id res chain seq x y z
N MET A 1 -16.27 -15.57 10.68
CA MET A 1 -15.07 -15.47 11.53
C MET A 1 -13.92 -14.92 10.69
N PRO A 2 -13.15 -13.95 11.19
CA PRO A 2 -11.93 -13.50 10.50
C PRO A 2 -10.92 -14.64 10.43
N LYS A 3 -10.13 -14.70 9.35
CA LYS A 3 -9.07 -15.70 9.14
C LYS A 3 -7.77 -14.98 8.85
N MET A 4 -6.68 -15.41 9.49
CA MET A 4 -5.33 -14.99 9.14
C MET A 4 -4.74 -15.98 8.14
N GLN A 5 -4.22 -15.47 7.04
CA GLN A 5 -3.55 -16.27 6.01
C GLN A 5 -2.55 -15.40 5.22
N PRO A 6 -1.45 -15.98 4.74
CA PRO A 6 -0.57 -15.30 3.79
C PRO A 6 -1.28 -15.12 2.44
N LEU A 7 -1.14 -13.93 1.83
CA LEU A 7 -1.64 -13.61 0.50
C LEU A 7 -0.52 -12.97 -0.34
N PRO A 8 -0.42 -13.24 -1.64
CA PRO A 8 0.50 -12.52 -2.52
C PRO A 8 0.18 -11.03 -2.56
N VAL A 9 1.20 -10.17 -2.48
CA VAL A 9 1.03 -8.70 -2.54
C VAL A 9 0.32 -8.28 -3.83
N ASN A 10 0.61 -8.97 -4.95
CA ASN A 10 0.01 -8.67 -6.25
C ASN A 10 -1.51 -8.98 -6.32
N ASP A 11 -2.02 -9.83 -5.43
CA ASP A 11 -3.45 -10.16 -5.37
C ASP A 11 -4.26 -9.12 -4.56
N LEU A 12 -3.56 -8.26 -3.81
CA LEU A 12 -4.15 -7.19 -3.01
C LEU A 12 -4.44 -5.96 -3.85
N ILE A 13 -5.63 -5.40 -3.68
CA ILE A 13 -6.10 -4.18 -4.35
C ILE A 13 -6.21 -3.08 -3.31
N LEU A 14 -5.56 -1.94 -3.55
CA LEU A 14 -5.67 -0.76 -2.72
C LEU A 14 -7.12 -0.26 -2.67
N ASP A 15 -7.55 0.20 -1.50
CA ASP A 15 -8.85 0.85 -1.39
C ASP A 15 -8.77 2.26 -1.98
N LEU A 16 -9.40 2.43 -3.13
CA LEU A 16 -9.49 3.71 -3.84
C LEU A 16 -10.44 4.70 -3.14
N LYS A 17 -11.22 4.26 -2.15
CA LYS A 17 -12.08 5.10 -1.31
C LYS A 17 -11.56 5.15 0.13
N ASN A 18 -10.24 5.13 0.29
CA ASN A 18 -9.60 5.22 1.60
C ASN A 18 -9.98 6.53 2.30
N TYR A 19 -10.41 6.47 3.56
CA TYR A 19 -10.82 7.67 4.30
C TYR A 19 -9.70 8.70 4.51
N ARG A 20 -8.43 8.29 4.39
CA ARG A 20 -7.27 9.18 4.48
C ARG A 20 -7.05 9.99 3.19
N THR A 21 -7.65 9.58 2.09
CA THR A 21 -7.47 10.20 0.76
C THR A 21 -8.81 10.67 0.21
N VAL A 22 -8.78 11.56 -0.78
CA VAL A 22 -9.96 11.71 -1.66
C VAL A 22 -10.14 10.42 -2.47
N PRO A 23 -11.35 10.08 -2.94
CA PRO A 23 -11.54 8.94 -3.84
C PRO A 23 -10.66 9.03 -5.09
N GLN A 24 -10.04 7.92 -5.45
CA GLN A 24 -9.05 7.82 -6.54
C GLN A 24 -9.62 7.03 -7.72
N ASN A 25 -9.10 7.27 -8.92
CA ASN A 25 -9.57 6.58 -10.11
C ASN A 25 -8.88 5.23 -10.32
N ASN A 26 -7.63 5.10 -9.88
CA ASN A 26 -6.81 3.91 -10.05
C ASN A 26 -5.77 3.79 -8.91
N GLU A 27 -5.05 2.64 -8.85
CA GLU A 27 -4.06 2.39 -7.80
C GLU A 27 -2.85 3.35 -7.86
N THR A 28 -2.41 3.75 -9.06
CA THR A 28 -1.30 4.70 -9.23
C THR A 28 -1.63 6.05 -8.61
N ASP A 29 -2.82 6.60 -8.90
CA ASP A 29 -3.31 7.84 -8.29
C ASP A 29 -3.40 7.72 -6.76
N ALA A 30 -3.83 6.55 -6.26
CA ALA A 30 -3.89 6.29 -4.83
C ALA A 30 -2.52 6.24 -4.18
N ILE A 31 -1.52 5.64 -4.82
CA ILE A 31 -0.14 5.61 -4.35
C ILE A 31 0.44 7.03 -4.32
N ASN A 32 0.31 7.77 -5.43
CA ASN A 32 0.79 9.15 -5.52
C ASN A 32 0.13 10.04 -4.45
N THR A 33 -1.16 9.88 -4.21
CA THR A 33 -1.87 10.61 -3.14
C THR A 33 -1.36 10.23 -1.75
N LEU A 34 -1.09 8.95 -1.48
CA LEU A 34 -0.53 8.51 -0.21
C LEU A 34 0.87 9.08 0.05
N ILE A 35 1.70 9.19 -1.00
CA ILE A 35 3.00 9.85 -0.94
C ILE A 35 2.80 11.34 -0.62
N SER A 36 1.95 12.05 -1.38
CA SER A 36 1.77 13.49 -1.22
C SER A 36 1.20 13.94 0.13
N ILE A 37 0.40 13.10 0.80
CA ILE A 37 -0.19 13.44 2.12
C ILE A 37 0.83 13.40 3.25
N ASP A 38 1.76 12.44 3.21
CA ASP A 38 2.79 12.24 4.23
C ASP A 38 4.07 11.69 3.58
N PRO A 39 4.83 12.51 2.82
CA PRO A 39 5.99 12.03 2.09
C PRO A 39 7.04 11.45 3.04
N SER A 40 7.35 12.17 4.12
CA SER A 40 8.33 11.73 5.12
C SER A 40 7.96 10.40 5.77
N GLY A 41 6.71 10.22 6.20
CA GLY A 41 6.28 8.98 6.83
C GLY A 41 6.05 7.84 5.85
N PHE A 42 5.81 8.14 4.58
CA PHE A 42 5.79 7.14 3.52
C PHE A 42 7.19 6.58 3.26
N TRP A 43 8.18 7.44 3.04
CA TRP A 43 9.56 7.04 2.75
C TRP A 43 10.24 6.40 3.96
N ALA A 44 10.08 6.95 5.17
CA ALA A 44 10.62 6.32 6.38
C ALA A 44 10.07 4.91 6.62
N LEU A 45 8.80 4.67 6.26
CA LEU A 45 8.21 3.33 6.34
C LEU A 45 8.75 2.41 5.24
N MET A 46 9.05 2.94 4.05
CA MET A 46 9.72 2.18 3.00
C MET A 46 11.12 1.76 3.42
N ASP A 47 11.90 2.68 4.00
CA ASP A 47 13.25 2.41 4.48
C ASP A 47 13.24 1.32 5.56
N SER A 48 12.35 1.43 6.56
CA SER A 48 12.20 0.40 7.59
C SER A 48 11.83 -0.97 7.00
N LEU A 49 10.95 -1.03 5.99
CA LEU A 49 10.60 -2.29 5.33
C LEU A 49 11.75 -2.88 4.52
N LEU A 50 12.63 -2.04 3.96
CA LEU A 50 13.82 -2.48 3.23
C LEU A 50 14.94 -2.95 4.16
N GLU A 51 15.08 -2.31 5.32
CA GLU A 51 16.10 -2.65 6.33
C GLU A 51 15.72 -3.86 7.20
N ASP A 52 14.52 -3.83 7.78
CA ASP A 52 14.07 -4.81 8.77
C ASP A 52 13.17 -5.92 8.17
N GLY A 53 12.65 -5.70 6.97
CA GLY A 53 11.64 -6.56 6.35
C GLY A 53 10.23 -6.32 6.92
N TYR A 54 9.28 -7.15 6.49
CA TYR A 54 7.89 -7.04 6.93
C TYR A 54 7.67 -7.72 8.28
N HIS A 55 7.19 -6.97 9.27
CA HIS A 55 6.95 -7.54 10.60
C HIS A 55 5.61 -8.29 10.67
N PRO A 56 5.56 -9.59 11.05
CA PRO A 56 4.34 -10.40 11.02
C PRO A 56 3.19 -9.93 11.94
N THR A 57 3.47 -9.08 12.93
CA THR A 57 2.43 -8.51 13.81
C THR A 57 1.69 -7.34 13.17
N GLU A 58 2.20 -6.80 12.07
CA GLU A 58 1.57 -5.72 11.32
C GLU A 58 0.54 -6.32 10.36
N ASN A 59 -0.64 -6.66 10.87
CA ASN A 59 -1.66 -7.31 10.05
C ASN A 59 -2.31 -6.32 9.06
N ILE A 60 -2.61 -6.82 7.85
CA ILE A 60 -3.39 -6.11 6.84
C ILE A 60 -4.84 -6.60 6.92
N ILE A 61 -5.78 -5.68 7.09
CA ILE A 61 -7.21 -6.04 7.03
C ILE A 61 -7.67 -5.97 5.59
N VAL A 62 -8.22 -7.08 5.11
CA VAL A 62 -8.67 -7.25 3.74
C VAL A 62 -10.14 -7.66 3.72
N LEU A 63 -10.91 -7.04 2.84
CA LEU A 63 -12.24 -7.49 2.46
C LEU A 63 -12.14 -8.40 1.24
N GLN A 64 -12.48 -9.68 1.41
CA GLN A 64 -12.63 -10.61 0.31
C GLN A 64 -14.04 -10.49 -0.28
N SER A 65 -14.15 -10.08 -1.55
CA SER A 65 -15.43 -9.92 -2.26
C SER A 65 -15.24 -10.18 -3.74
N ASP A 66 -16.12 -10.99 -4.34
CA ASP A 66 -16.08 -11.36 -5.77
C ASP A 66 -14.71 -11.91 -6.23
N GLY A 67 -14.04 -12.71 -5.40
CA GLY A 67 -12.72 -13.25 -5.71
C GLY A 67 -11.58 -12.22 -5.65
N ARG A 68 -11.84 -11.00 -5.20
CA ARG A 68 -10.87 -9.91 -5.05
C ARG A 68 -10.57 -9.64 -3.57
N TYR A 69 -9.36 -9.14 -3.30
CA TYR A 69 -8.87 -8.83 -1.97
C TYR A 69 -8.63 -7.32 -1.82
N ILE A 70 -9.61 -6.60 -1.26
CA ILE A 70 -9.54 -5.14 -1.12
C ILE A 70 -8.99 -4.76 0.25
N VAL A 71 -7.91 -3.97 0.29
CA VAL A 71 -7.22 -3.56 1.51
C VAL A 71 -8.02 -2.51 2.27
N LYS A 72 -8.56 -2.84 3.45
CA LYS A 72 -9.31 -1.90 4.31
C LYS A 72 -8.46 -1.26 5.39
N GLU A 73 -7.40 -1.93 5.83
CA GLU A 73 -6.38 -1.36 6.71
C GLU A 73 -4.98 -1.75 6.21
N GLY A 74 -4.04 -0.81 6.23
CA GLY A 74 -2.67 -1.03 5.74
C GLY A 74 -2.42 -0.57 4.30
N ASN A 75 -3.29 0.29 3.73
CA ASN A 75 -3.17 0.79 2.35
C ASN A 75 -1.76 1.34 2.03
N ARG A 76 -1.16 2.11 2.95
CA ARG A 76 0.20 2.65 2.81
C ARG A 76 1.27 1.55 2.74
N ARG A 77 1.16 0.51 3.57
CA ARG A 77 2.08 -0.65 3.54
C ARG A 77 2.00 -1.39 2.22
N ILE A 78 0.78 -1.67 1.76
CA ILE A 78 0.58 -2.37 0.48
C ILE A 78 1.05 -1.51 -0.69
N ALA A 79 0.83 -0.19 -0.66
CA ALA A 79 1.38 0.74 -1.65
C ALA A 79 2.92 0.65 -1.72
N ILE A 80 3.59 0.72 -0.57
CA ILE A 80 5.06 0.58 -0.49
C ILE A 80 5.53 -0.78 -1.01
N LEU A 81 4.91 -1.88 -0.58
CA LEU A 81 5.27 -3.21 -1.06
C LEU A 81 5.05 -3.35 -2.57
N LYS A 82 3.98 -2.77 -3.12
CA LYS A 82 3.76 -2.73 -4.57
C LYS A 82 4.86 -1.94 -5.30
N ILE A 83 5.41 -0.88 -4.72
CA ILE A 83 6.57 -0.15 -5.26
C ILE A 83 7.83 -1.03 -5.21
N ILE A 84 8.17 -1.57 -4.03
CA ILE A 84 9.37 -2.40 -3.81
C ILE A 84 9.41 -3.59 -4.78
N PHE A 85 8.27 -4.27 -4.96
CA PHE A 85 8.15 -5.43 -5.85
C PHE A 85 7.84 -5.06 -7.31
N ARG A 86 7.81 -3.77 -7.67
CA ARG A 86 7.53 -3.27 -9.03
C ARG A 86 6.18 -3.70 -9.60
N TYR A 87 5.17 -3.85 -8.74
CA TYR A 87 3.77 -4.07 -9.13
C TYR A 87 3.06 -2.74 -9.45
N ALA A 88 3.50 -1.65 -8.84
CA ALA A 88 3.09 -0.30 -9.23
C ALA A 88 3.94 0.20 -10.40
N LYS A 89 3.30 0.79 -11.41
CA LYS A 89 3.95 1.40 -12.57
C LYS A 89 3.67 2.90 -12.58
N ASP A 90 4.56 3.65 -13.20
CA ASP A 90 4.39 5.09 -13.48
C ASP A 90 4.13 5.91 -12.20
N ILE A 91 4.82 5.56 -11.11
CA ILE A 91 4.83 6.35 -9.87
C ILE A 91 5.72 7.57 -10.08
N ASP A 92 5.18 8.75 -9.81
CA ASP A 92 5.90 10.01 -9.88
C ASP A 92 6.74 10.14 -8.61
N ILE A 93 8.03 9.85 -8.70
CA ILE A 93 8.97 9.98 -7.58
C ILE A 93 9.68 11.32 -7.75
N ASP A 94 9.32 12.29 -6.91
CA ASP A 94 10.06 13.54 -6.80
C ASP A 94 11.48 13.25 -6.27
N GLU A 95 12.50 13.51 -7.08
CA GLU A 95 13.91 13.24 -6.76
C GLU A 95 14.43 14.02 -5.54
N SER A 96 13.69 15.04 -5.07
CA SER A 96 14.07 15.83 -3.88
C SER A 96 14.03 15.06 -2.55
N TYR A 97 13.54 13.81 -2.56
CA TYR A 97 13.51 12.90 -1.41
C TYR A 97 14.58 11.80 -1.47
N THR A 98 15.54 11.89 -2.40
CA THR A 98 16.72 10.99 -2.53
C THR A 98 18.00 11.71 -2.11
#